data_AF-A0A222F8P0-F1
#
_entry.id   AF-A0A222F8P0-F1
#
_cell.length_a   1.000
_cell.length_b   1.000
_cell.length_c   1.000
_cell.angle_alpha   90.00
_cell.angle_beta   90.00
_cell.angle_gamma   90.00
#
_symmetry.space_group_name_H-M   'P 1'
#
loop_
_entity.id
_entity.type
_entity.pdbx_description
1 polymer ?
#
loop_
_entity_poly.entity_id
_entity_poly.type
_entity_poly.pdbx_seq_one_letter_code
_entity_poly.pdbx_strand_id
1 'polypeptide(L)'
;MPLFALALIAASCQSSSQNPKLNSQYIGQSSAAFFEAYGPPEQVIGLEQKMKKDSTGKIVKQTDPKRLVYYWSSTNTKTYSKIVRPKTDTCNLAILTSAEGKILRIEVQDENGDIATIKANCEALIK
;
A
#
# COMPACT_ATOMS: atom_id res chain seq x y z
N MET A 1 12.07 -43.73 35.97
CA MET A 1 12.86 -42.99 34.96
C MET A 1 12.93 -43.87 33.70
N PRO A 2 12.83 -43.35 32.46
CA PRO A 2 12.79 -41.96 31.97
C PRO A 2 11.37 -41.54 31.50
N LEU A 3 10.90 -40.30 31.58
CA LEU A 3 11.27 -39.07 30.86
C LEU A 3 11.27 -39.21 29.32
N PHE A 4 10.14 -38.88 28.69
CA PHE A 4 10.13 -38.42 27.30
C PHE A 4 9.29 -37.15 27.18
N ALA A 5 9.92 -36.15 26.57
CA ALA A 5 9.59 -34.75 26.64
C ALA A 5 8.36 -34.35 25.82
N LEU A 6 7.62 -33.37 26.34
CA LEU A 6 6.68 -32.54 25.58
C LEU A 6 7.39 -31.93 24.37
N ALA A 7 6.96 -32.28 23.17
CA ALA A 7 7.21 -31.46 21.99
C ALA A 7 6.08 -30.42 21.89
N LEU A 8 6.32 -29.21 22.41
CA LEU A 8 5.53 -28.03 22.06
C LEU A 8 5.73 -27.77 20.56
N ILE A 9 4.73 -28.07 19.75
CA ILE A 9 4.65 -27.54 18.39
C ILE A 9 4.22 -26.08 18.55
N ALA A 10 5.20 -25.20 18.65
CA ALA A 10 5.00 -23.77 18.43
C ALA A 10 4.71 -23.59 16.94
N ALA A 11 3.45 -23.76 16.55
CA ALA A 11 2.96 -23.27 15.27
C ALA A 11 3.06 -21.74 15.31
N SER A 12 4.14 -21.21 14.76
CA SER A 12 4.37 -19.79 14.57
C SER A 12 3.29 -19.24 13.63
N CYS A 13 2.21 -18.72 14.19
CA CYS A 13 1.33 -17.80 13.49
C CYS A 13 2.13 -16.53 13.16
N GLN A 14 2.75 -16.50 11.98
CA GLN A 14 3.33 -15.28 11.41
C GLN A 14 2.87 -15.13 9.96
N SER A 15 1.57 -15.01 9.78
CA SER A 15 0.97 -14.53 8.52
C SER A 15 0.18 -13.26 8.76
N SER A 16 0.82 -12.26 9.34
CA SER A 16 0.42 -10.87 9.05
C SER A 16 0.98 -10.53 7.68
N SER A 17 0.32 -11.02 6.63
CA SER A 17 0.56 -10.68 5.22
C SER A 17 0.28 -9.17 5.04
N GLN A 18 1.26 -8.33 5.35
CA GLN A 18 1.20 -6.92 4.96
C GLN A 18 1.60 -6.84 3.49
N ASN A 19 0.74 -6.21 2.69
CA ASN A 19 1.02 -5.87 1.30
C ASN A 19 2.42 -5.21 1.19
N PRO A 20 3.25 -5.62 0.20
CA PRO A 20 4.62 -5.14 0.13
C PRO A 20 4.63 -3.66 -0.24
N LYS A 21 5.52 -2.90 0.39
CA LYS A 21 5.70 -1.49 0.09
C LYS A 21 6.53 -1.31 -1.16
N LEU A 22 6.12 -0.37 -2.00
CA LEU A 22 6.84 0.05 -3.19
C LEU A 22 7.81 1.19 -2.84
N ASN A 23 9.08 1.04 -3.24
CA ASN A 23 10.01 2.16 -3.22
C ASN A 23 9.80 3.00 -4.48
N SER A 24 9.52 4.28 -4.33
CA SER A 24 9.17 5.16 -5.46
C SER A 24 9.59 6.60 -5.18
N GLN A 25 10.01 7.34 -6.22
CA GLN A 25 10.34 8.75 -6.08
C GLN A 25 9.14 9.64 -5.68
N TYR A 26 7.90 9.14 -5.88
CA TYR A 26 6.69 9.89 -5.56
C TYR A 26 6.38 9.91 -4.06
N ILE A 27 7.06 9.12 -3.23
CA ILE A 27 6.90 9.21 -1.77
C ILE A 27 7.31 10.62 -1.30
N GLY A 28 6.42 11.28 -0.56
CA GLY A 28 6.56 12.67 -0.10
C GLY A 28 6.06 13.73 -1.10
N GLN A 29 5.82 13.36 -2.37
CA GLN A 29 5.29 14.25 -3.39
C GLN A 29 3.76 14.32 -3.35
N SER A 30 3.18 15.29 -4.06
CA SER A 30 1.74 15.35 -4.29
C SER A 30 1.25 14.14 -5.09
N SER A 31 0.13 13.54 -4.69
CA SER A 31 -0.51 12.47 -5.44
C SER A 31 -0.92 12.89 -6.85
N ALA A 32 -1.16 14.19 -7.06
CA ALA A 32 -1.42 14.74 -8.39
C ALA A 32 -0.24 14.47 -9.36
N ALA A 33 1.01 14.55 -8.90
CA ALA A 33 2.18 14.28 -9.74
C ALA A 33 2.21 12.82 -10.21
N PHE A 34 1.85 11.88 -9.33
CA PHE A 34 1.72 10.48 -9.69
C PHE A 34 0.61 10.28 -10.72
N PHE A 35 -0.59 10.82 -10.49
CA PHE A 35 -1.73 10.65 -11.41
C PHE A 35 -1.57 11.42 -12.73
N GLU A 36 -0.76 12.46 -12.75
CA GLU A 36 -0.34 13.11 -13.99
C GLU A 36 0.55 12.17 -14.83
N ALA A 37 1.49 11.46 -14.21
CA ALA A 37 2.35 10.50 -14.91
C ALA A 37 1.60 9.22 -15.34
N TYR A 38 0.80 8.65 -14.44
CA TYR A 38 0.24 7.29 -14.54
C TYR A 38 -1.28 7.23 -14.60
N GLY A 39 -1.95 8.37 -14.69
CA GLY A 39 -3.41 8.43 -14.84
C GLY A 39 -4.17 8.34 -13.52
N PRO A 40 -5.49 8.57 -13.57
CA PRO A 40 -6.30 8.68 -12.37
C PRO A 40 -6.40 7.33 -11.63
N PRO A 41 -6.73 7.39 -10.33
CA PRO A 41 -7.11 6.21 -9.57
C PRO A 41 -8.48 5.71 -10.00
N GLU A 42 -8.73 4.42 -9.76
CA GLU A 42 -10.02 3.77 -10.01
C GLU A 42 -11.00 4.02 -8.86
N GLN A 43 -10.48 4.08 -7.63
CA GLN A 43 -11.28 4.28 -6.43
C GLN A 43 -10.50 5.12 -5.40
N VAL A 44 -11.24 5.89 -4.59
CA VAL A 44 -10.70 6.65 -3.46
C VAL A 44 -11.51 6.34 -2.21
N ILE A 45 -10.82 5.97 -1.12
CA ILE A 45 -11.43 5.68 0.17
C ILE A 45 -10.86 6.61 1.24
N GLY A 46 -11.75 7.22 2.03
CA GLY A 46 -11.37 7.99 3.21
C GLY A 46 -11.12 7.08 4.41
N LEU A 47 -10.00 7.29 5.10
CA LEU A 47 -9.66 6.63 6.35
C LEU A 47 -9.69 7.64 7.51
N GLU A 48 -10.56 7.40 8.47
CA GLU A 48 -10.56 8.12 9.74
C GLU A 48 -9.35 7.70 10.58
N GLN A 49 -8.64 8.67 11.15
CA GLN A 49 -7.54 8.39 12.07
C GLN A 49 -8.05 8.40 13.51
N LYS A 50 -7.68 7.38 14.30
CA LYS A 50 -7.92 7.41 15.75
C LYS A 50 -7.12 8.55 16.37
N MET A 51 -7.84 9.55 16.89
CA MET A 51 -7.24 10.74 17.47
C MET A 51 -6.59 10.42 18.82
N LYS A 52 -5.32 10.80 19.00
CA LYS A 52 -4.67 10.73 20.31
C LYS A 52 -5.18 11.88 21.18
N LYS A 53 -5.83 11.52 22.29
CA LYS A 53 -6.30 12.46 23.32
C LYS A 53 -5.37 12.40 24.52
N ASP A 54 -5.24 13.52 25.24
CA ASP A 54 -4.53 13.59 26.51
C ASP A 54 -5.46 13.16 27.65
N SER A 55 -4.95 13.21 28.87
CA SER A 55 -5.71 12.89 30.08
C SER A 55 -6.92 13.80 30.32
N THR A 56 -7.02 14.94 29.63
CA THR A 56 -8.16 15.86 29.70
C THR A 56 -9.18 15.63 28.58
N GLY A 57 -8.92 14.66 27.69
CA GLY A 57 -9.75 14.39 26.51
C GLY A 57 -9.48 15.31 25.33
N LYS A 58 -8.49 16.21 25.42
CA LYS A 58 -8.11 17.14 24.35
C LYS A 58 -7.14 16.46 23.38
N ILE A 59 -7.23 16.79 22.10
CA ILE A 59 -6.38 16.23 21.04
C ILE A 59 -4.95 16.78 21.19
N VAL A 60 -3.95 15.91 21.34
CA VAL A 60 -2.58 16.31 21.78
C VAL A 60 -1.58 16.48 20.64
N LYS A 61 -1.87 15.95 19.46
CA LYS A 61 -1.00 16.11 18.28
C LYS A 61 -1.77 15.70 17.03
N GLN A 62 -1.93 16.63 16.11
CA GLN A 62 -2.64 16.40 14.86
C GLN A 62 -1.69 16.73 13.72
N THR A 63 -1.28 15.70 12.97
CA THR A 63 -0.70 15.92 11.64
C THR A 63 -1.73 15.70 10.55
N ASP A 64 -2.83 14.97 10.82
CA ASP A 64 -3.98 14.89 9.91
C ASP A 64 -5.15 14.09 10.53
N PRO A 65 -6.40 14.58 10.57
CA PRO A 65 -7.53 13.79 11.07
C PRO A 65 -8.01 12.74 10.05
N LYS A 66 -7.65 12.89 8.77
CA LYS A 66 -8.11 12.01 7.68
C LYS A 66 -6.97 11.63 6.77
N ARG A 67 -7.04 10.44 6.20
CA ARG A 67 -6.13 10.01 5.12
C ARG A 67 -6.96 9.51 3.95
N LEU A 68 -6.42 9.58 2.75
CA LEU A 68 -7.05 8.99 1.57
C LEU A 68 -6.19 7.84 1.08
N VAL A 69 -6.85 6.73 0.75
CA VAL A 69 -6.26 5.62 0.01
C VAL A 69 -6.82 5.66 -1.41
N TYR A 70 -5.92 5.77 -2.37
CA TYR A 70 -6.25 5.69 -3.78
C TYR A 70 -5.89 4.30 -4.29
N TYR A 71 -6.86 3.61 -4.89
CA TYR A 71 -6.63 2.36 -5.59
C TYR A 71 -6.41 2.65 -7.06
N TRP A 72 -5.32 2.13 -7.60
CA TRP A 72 -4.87 2.39 -8.96
C TRP A 72 -4.43 1.09 -9.62
N SER A 73 -4.70 0.95 -10.90
CA SER A 73 -4.24 -0.17 -11.71
C SER A 73 -3.46 0.31 -12.93
N SER A 74 -2.42 -0.43 -13.29
CA SER A 74 -1.68 -0.24 -14.52
C SER A 74 -2.53 -0.44 -15.77
N THR A 75 -3.68 -1.12 -15.66
CA THR A 75 -4.64 -1.26 -16.76
C THR A 75 -5.54 -0.05 -16.95
N ASN A 76 -5.36 1.04 -16.19
CA ASN A 76 -6.10 2.27 -16.45
C ASN A 76 -5.80 2.81 -17.86
N THR A 77 -6.74 3.56 -18.43
CA THR A 77 -6.69 3.97 -19.85
C THR A 77 -5.45 4.78 -20.23
N LYS A 78 -4.84 5.53 -19.30
CA LYS A 78 -3.65 6.35 -19.55
C LYS A 78 -2.34 5.55 -19.52
N THR A 79 -2.28 4.48 -18.73
CA THR A 79 -1.09 3.64 -18.57
C THR A 79 -1.15 2.41 -19.46
N TYR A 80 -2.34 1.88 -19.74
CA TYR A 80 -2.54 0.70 -20.58
C TYR A 80 -1.93 0.85 -21.97
N SER A 81 -2.00 2.04 -22.58
CA SER A 81 -1.38 2.32 -23.88
C SER A 81 0.15 2.34 -23.88
N LYS A 82 0.78 2.40 -22.69
CA LYS A 82 2.23 2.44 -22.49
C LYS A 82 2.81 1.08 -22.08
N ILE A 83 1.97 0.10 -21.78
CA ILE A 83 2.40 -1.23 -21.31
C ILE A 83 2.58 -2.16 -22.51
N VAL A 84 3.83 -2.53 -22.79
CA VAL A 84 4.20 -3.60 -23.73
C VAL A 84 4.42 -4.90 -22.94
N ARG A 85 3.42 -5.33 -22.16
CA ARG A 85 3.50 -6.54 -21.33
C ARG A 85 2.18 -7.32 -21.34
N PRO A 86 2.20 -8.64 -21.09
CA PRO A 86 0.99 -9.45 -20.97
C PRO A 86 0.04 -8.88 -19.91
N LYS A 87 -1.27 -8.99 -20.16
CA LYS A 87 -2.33 -8.52 -19.23
C LYS A 87 -2.24 -9.18 -17.85
N THR A 88 -1.62 -10.35 -17.75
CA THR A 88 -1.37 -11.07 -16.50
C THR A 88 -0.42 -10.34 -15.54
N ASP A 89 0.36 -9.37 -16.04
CA ASP A 89 1.35 -8.62 -15.26
C ASP A 89 0.80 -7.27 -14.77
N THR A 90 -0.49 -7.25 -14.40
CA THR A 90 -1.15 -6.04 -13.93
C THR A 90 -0.58 -5.62 -12.57
N CYS A 91 -0.15 -4.36 -12.47
CA CYS A 91 0.29 -3.76 -11.23
C CYS A 91 -0.88 -3.00 -10.59
N ASN A 92 -1.35 -3.49 -9.45
CA ASN A 92 -2.37 -2.83 -8.64
C ASN A 92 -1.72 -2.20 -7.41
N LEU A 93 -2.10 -0.97 -7.08
CA LEU A 93 -1.52 -0.18 -6.00
C LEU A 93 -2.59 0.38 -5.08
N ALA A 94 -2.29 0.40 -3.79
CA ALA A 94 -2.93 1.25 -2.80
C ALA A 94 -1.96 2.38 -2.42
N ILE A 95 -2.35 3.62 -2.71
CA ILE A 95 -1.54 4.81 -2.46
C ILE A 95 -2.16 5.57 -1.28
N LEU A 96 -1.47 5.55 -0.14
CA LEU A 96 -1.89 6.27 1.05
C LEU A 96 -1.35 7.70 1.01
N THR A 97 -2.21 8.66 1.29
CA THR A 97 -1.87 10.08 1.33
C THR A 97 -2.27 10.76 2.63
N SER A 98 -1.63 11.88 2.94
CA SER A 98 -2.18 12.87 3.86
C SER A 98 -3.40 13.59 3.23
N ALA A 99 -4.18 14.29 4.03
CA ALA A 99 -5.23 15.19 3.56
C ALA A 99 -4.70 16.38 2.76
N GLU A 100 -3.42 16.76 2.91
CA GLU A 100 -2.75 17.69 1.99
C GLU A 100 -2.46 17.06 0.62
N GLY A 101 -2.74 15.77 0.44
CA GLY A 101 -2.51 15.05 -0.81
C GLY A 101 -1.08 14.56 -1.00
N LYS A 102 -0.21 14.61 0.02
CA LYS A 102 1.15 14.06 -0.09
C LYS A 102 1.13 12.55 0.06
N ILE A 103 1.83 11.84 -0.83
CA ILE A 103 1.97 10.39 -0.75
C ILE A 103 2.83 10.04 0.45
N LEU A 104 2.27 9.27 1.37
CA LEU A 104 2.95 8.76 2.56
C LEU A 104 3.54 7.37 2.30
N ARG A 105 2.86 6.58 1.47
CA ARG A 105 3.20 5.18 1.20
C ARG A 105 2.48 4.68 -0.04
N ILE A 106 3.13 3.79 -0.77
CA ILE A 106 2.55 3.02 -1.87
C ILE A 106 2.71 1.54 -1.54
N GLU A 107 1.63 0.77 -1.64
CA GLU A 107 1.62 -0.67 -1.39
C GLU A 107 1.07 -1.40 -2.61
N VAL A 108 1.74 -2.47 -3.01
CA VAL A 108 1.26 -3.33 -4.09
C VAL A 108 0.11 -4.17 -3.56
N GLN A 109 -0.98 -4.23 -4.31
CA GLN A 109 -2.09 -5.14 -4.04
C GLN A 109 -1.83 -6.44 -4.79
N ASP A 110 -1.72 -7.54 -4.06
CA ASP A 110 -1.58 -8.88 -4.62
C ASP A 110 -2.87 -9.67 -4.36
N GLU A 111 -3.46 -10.19 -5.42
CA GLU A 111 -4.63 -11.07 -5.37
C GLU A 111 -4.26 -12.55 -5.57
N ASN A 112 -3.04 -12.85 -6.01
CA ASN A 112 -2.61 -14.15 -6.54
C ASN A 112 -1.50 -14.82 -5.71
N GLY A 113 -0.92 -14.16 -4.72
CA GLY A 113 -0.01 -14.74 -3.73
C GLY A 113 1.47 -14.79 -4.12
N ASP A 114 1.86 -14.28 -5.29
CA ASP A 114 3.27 -14.08 -5.68
C ASP A 114 3.71 -12.61 -5.52
N ILE A 115 3.83 -12.25 -4.25
CA ILE A 115 4.15 -10.90 -3.77
C ILE A 115 5.47 -10.36 -4.37
N ALA A 116 6.49 -11.21 -4.56
CA ALA A 116 7.82 -10.78 -4.97
C ALA A 116 7.85 -10.41 -6.46
N THR A 117 7.26 -11.25 -7.31
CA THR A 117 7.18 -11.00 -8.75
C THR A 117 6.35 -9.76 -9.04
N ILE A 118 5.19 -9.61 -8.40
CA ILE A 118 4.31 -8.45 -8.63
C ILE A 118 4.96 -7.15 -8.13
N LYS A 119 5.67 -7.19 -7.00
CA LYS A 119 6.45 -6.05 -6.53
C LYS A 119 7.50 -5.61 -7.55
N ALA A 120 8.31 -6.54 -8.06
CA ALA A 120 9.32 -6.23 -9.08
C ALA A 120 8.68 -5.67 -10.36
N ASN A 121 7.53 -6.20 -10.77
CA ASN A 121 6.78 -5.69 -11.91
C ASN A 121 6.29 -4.25 -11.70
N CYS A 122 5.72 -3.96 -10.54
CA CYS A 122 5.32 -2.61 -10.16
C CYS A 122 6.49 -1.63 -10.10
N GLU A 123 7.64 -2.03 -9.54
CA GLU A 123 8.84 -1.20 -9.46
C GLU A 123 9.44 -0.90 -10.86
N ALA A 124 9.32 -1.84 -11.79
CA ALA A 124 9.77 -1.60 -13.16
C ALA A 124 8.89 -0.58 -13.91
N LEU A 125 7.59 -0.55 -13.60
CA LEU A 125 6.61 0.34 -14.24
C LEU A 125 6.64 1.75 -13.62
N ILE A 126 6.72 1.80 -12.29
CA ILE A 126 6.67 3.02 -11.48
C ILE A 126 8.08 3.34 -11.00
N LYS A 127 8.72 4.34 -11.62
CA LYS A 127 10.03 4.84 -11.22
C LYS A 127 9.86 6.05 -10.33
#